data_AF-A0A3B0TBJ5-F1
#
_entry.id   AF-A0A3B0TBJ5-F1
#
_cell.length_a   1.000
_cell.length_b   1.000
_cell.length_c   1.000
_cell.angle_alpha   90.00
_cell.angle_beta   90.00
_cell.angle_gamma   90.00
#
_symmetry.space_group_name_H-M   'P 1'
#
loop_
_entity.id
_entity.type
_entity.pdbx_description
1 polymer ?
#
loop_
_entity_poly.entity_id
_entity_poly.type
_entity_poly.pdbx_seq_one_letter_code
_entity_poly.pdbx_strand_id
1 'polypeptide(L)'
;MKRRNFLANTASVAALPFVPIVATTKSTSPEGLLKKHLPVNFTRDGLDLQPSLYTALLEQLVKENDFEPDSYGLGGFIHQFEEKVAKSLGKEKAIFMPTGTLANHIALRRHCAINKRAIVQYDSHINRDSGDCATTLSGINLITLGKRFRGVRC
;
A
#
# COMPACT_ATOMS: atom_id res chain seq x y z
N MET A 1 58.86 -15.14 32.92
CA MET A 1 57.87 -14.24 32.29
C MET A 1 56.46 -14.65 32.68
N LYS A 2 55.74 -13.82 33.45
CA LYS A 2 54.39 -14.09 33.97
C LYS A 2 53.32 -13.73 32.93
N ARG A 3 52.67 -14.73 32.31
CA ARG A 3 51.64 -14.59 31.28
C ARG A 3 50.32 -13.91 31.73
N ARG A 4 50.17 -13.58 33.01
CA ARG A 4 48.91 -13.07 33.59
C ARG A 4 48.77 -11.54 33.59
N ASN A 5 49.84 -10.79 33.33
CA ASN A 5 49.78 -9.32 33.40
C ASN A 5 49.58 -8.64 32.03
N PHE A 6 49.50 -9.40 30.93
CA PHE A 6 49.33 -8.81 29.60
C PHE A 6 47.87 -8.43 29.31
N LEU A 7 46.89 -9.15 29.88
CA LEU A 7 45.47 -8.85 29.75
C LEU A 7 45.01 -7.68 30.63
N ALA A 8 45.79 -7.31 31.66
CA ALA A 8 45.42 -6.24 32.58
C ALA A 8 45.64 -4.84 31.98
N ASN A 9 46.62 -4.69 31.07
CA ASN A 9 46.97 -3.39 30.49
C ASN A 9 46.29 -3.10 29.13
N THR A 10 45.52 -4.04 28.58
CA THR A 10 44.75 -3.84 27.34
C THR A 10 43.28 -3.48 27.59
N ALA A 11 42.82 -3.48 28.84
CA ALA A 11 41.42 -3.23 29.21
C ALA A 11 41.07 -1.73 29.39
N SER A 12 42.04 -0.82 29.29
CA SER A 12 41.88 0.60 29.67
C SER A 12 41.37 1.52 28.56
N VAL A 13 41.14 1.01 27.33
CA VAL A 13 40.68 1.82 26.20
C VAL A 13 39.64 1.02 25.42
N ALA A 14 38.35 1.19 25.74
CA ALA A 14 37.19 1.02 24.82
C ALA A 14 35.84 0.82 25.54
N ALA A 15 35.63 1.42 26.71
CA ALA A 15 34.30 1.46 27.34
C ALA A 15 33.78 2.90 27.38
N LEU A 16 33.74 3.56 26.23
CA LEU A 16 32.74 4.61 26.04
C LEU A 16 31.45 3.88 25.68
N PRO A 17 30.38 3.93 26.48
CA PRO A 17 29.09 3.48 26.02
C PRO A 17 28.76 4.34 24.81
N PHE A 18 28.74 3.73 23.62
CA PHE A 18 28.17 4.35 22.44
C PHE A 18 26.68 4.50 22.74
N VAL A 19 26.30 5.61 23.37
CA VAL A 19 24.92 6.06 23.44
C VAL A 19 24.65 6.58 22.04
N PRO A 20 23.87 5.88 21.19
CA PRO A 20 23.44 6.49 19.95
C PRO A 20 22.66 7.75 20.37
N ILE A 21 23.18 8.91 20.02
CA ILE A 21 22.39 10.14 20.03
C ILE A 21 21.34 9.89 18.95
N VAL A 22 20.22 9.33 19.36
CA VAL A 22 18.99 9.36 18.58
C VAL A 22 18.64 10.84 18.56
N ALA A 23 19.08 11.53 17.51
CA ALA A 23 18.62 12.87 17.22
C ALA A 23 17.10 12.76 17.09
N THR A 24 16.40 13.19 18.14
CA THR A 24 14.97 13.40 18.13
C THR A 24 14.72 14.57 17.20
N THR A 25 14.67 14.29 15.90
CA THR A 25 14.18 15.24 14.93
C THR A 25 12.76 15.58 15.35
N LYS A 26 12.55 16.86 15.68
CA LYS A 26 11.25 17.43 16.04
C LYS A 26 10.20 16.85 15.08
N SER A 27 9.20 16.17 15.65
CA SER A 27 8.14 15.48 14.92
C SER A 27 7.53 16.44 13.89
N THR A 28 7.96 16.30 12.65
CA THR A 28 7.35 17.01 11.54
C THR A 28 6.09 16.22 11.27
N SER A 29 4.91 16.74 11.59
CA SER A 29 3.62 16.07 11.31
C SER A 29 3.63 15.33 9.95
N PRO A 30 2.95 14.18 9.82
CA PRO A 30 2.99 13.38 8.60
C PRO A 30 2.60 14.22 7.36
N GLU A 31 1.66 15.16 7.53
CA GLU A 31 1.28 16.12 6.51
C GLU A 31 2.38 17.11 6.13
N GLY A 32 3.19 17.57 7.10
CA GLY A 32 4.33 18.44 6.83
C GLY A 32 5.44 17.73 6.06
N LEU A 33 5.64 16.44 6.35
CA LEU A 33 6.60 15.60 5.65
C LEU A 33 6.19 15.36 4.20
N LEU A 34 4.89 15.12 3.96
CA LEU A 34 4.30 15.04 2.62
C LEU A 34 4.41 16.37 1.86
N LYS A 35 3.92 17.48 2.43
CA LYS A 35 3.94 18.79 1.75
C LYS A 35 5.34 19.23 1.31
N LYS A 36 6.37 18.87 2.06
CA LYS A 36 7.76 19.25 1.76
C LYS A 36 8.38 18.42 0.64
N HIS A 37 7.96 17.17 0.45
CA HIS A 37 8.67 16.22 -0.41
C HIS A 37 7.79 15.57 -1.49
N LEU A 38 6.49 15.87 -1.54
CA LEU A 38 5.60 15.34 -2.57
C LEU A 38 5.99 15.92 -3.94
N PRO A 39 6.43 15.10 -4.89
CA PRO A 39 6.75 15.59 -6.23
C PRO A 39 5.48 15.96 -6.98
N VAL A 40 5.58 16.94 -7.89
CA VAL A 40 4.51 17.20 -8.86
C VAL A 40 4.62 16.17 -9.97
N ASN A 41 3.67 15.22 -10.02
CA ASN A 41 3.58 14.22 -11.08
C ASN A 41 2.36 14.48 -11.98
N PHE A 42 2.57 14.55 -13.29
CA PHE A 42 1.52 14.71 -14.31
C PHE A 42 1.10 13.40 -14.99
N THR A 43 1.67 12.27 -14.56
CA THR A 43 1.47 10.96 -15.19
C THR A 43 0.62 10.01 -14.35
N ARG A 44 0.67 10.14 -13.02
CA ARG A 44 0.01 9.25 -12.06
C ARG A 44 -0.39 10.02 -10.82
N ASP A 45 -1.43 9.51 -10.15
CA ASP A 45 -1.97 10.10 -8.92
C ASP A 45 -1.33 9.51 -7.64
N GLY A 46 -0.26 8.72 -7.79
CA GLY A 46 0.44 8.10 -6.67
C GLY A 46 1.24 9.11 -5.85
N LEU A 47 1.60 8.73 -4.63
CA LEU A 47 2.45 9.58 -3.78
C LEU A 47 3.91 9.67 -4.29
N ASP A 48 4.34 8.71 -5.12
CA ASP A 48 5.68 8.62 -5.76
C ASP A 48 6.86 8.95 -4.83
N LEU A 49 6.72 8.56 -3.55
CA LEU A 49 7.71 8.84 -2.52
C LEU A 49 8.92 7.92 -2.68
N GLN A 50 10.11 8.44 -2.37
CA GLN A 50 11.28 7.57 -2.24
C GLN A 50 11.10 6.57 -1.09
N PRO A 51 11.67 5.35 -1.18
CA PRO A 51 11.51 4.33 -0.15
C PRO A 51 11.87 4.81 1.26
N SER A 52 12.96 5.57 1.42
CA SER A 52 13.40 6.13 2.70
C SER A 52 12.39 7.08 3.33
N LEU A 53 11.71 7.87 2.50
CA LEU A 53 10.69 8.81 2.93
C LEU A 53 9.39 8.07 3.29
N TYR A 54 9.02 7.06 2.50
CA TYR A 54 7.87 6.22 2.79
C TYR A 54 8.02 5.47 4.11
N THR A 55 9.21 4.92 4.40
CA THR A 55 9.48 4.28 5.70
C THR A 55 9.40 5.25 6.87
N ALA A 56 9.92 6.47 6.72
CA ALA A 56 9.84 7.49 7.76
C ALA A 56 8.38 7.91 8.02
N LEU A 57 7.57 8.05 6.97
CA LEU A 57 6.15 8.34 7.08
C LEU A 57 5.39 7.23 7.81
N LEU A 58 5.63 5.96 7.45
CA LEU A 58 5.01 4.82 8.11
C LEU A 58 5.40 4.72 9.58
N GLU A 59 6.69 4.89 9.90
CA GLU A 59 7.18 4.89 11.28
C GLU A 59 6.47 5.96 12.11
N GLN A 60 6.31 7.16 11.56
CA GLN A 60 5.61 8.24 12.23
C GLN A 60 4.13 7.93 12.44
N LEU A 61 3.42 7.43 11.43
CA LEU A 61 2.01 7.08 11.54
C LEU A 61 1.78 6.02 12.62
N VAL A 62 2.67 5.02 12.69
CA VAL A 62 2.62 3.94 13.70
C VAL A 62 2.96 4.43 15.11
N LYS A 63 3.78 5.49 15.25
CA LYS A 63 4.05 6.10 16.56
C LYS A 63 2.89 6.98 17.05
N GLU A 64 2.18 7.64 16.14
CA GLU A 64 1.10 8.56 16.47
C GLU A 64 -0.24 7.85 16.73
N ASN A 65 -0.42 6.65 16.19
CA ASN A 65 -1.66 5.88 16.30
C ASN A 65 -1.39 4.47 16.84
N ASP A 66 -2.34 3.96 17.61
CA ASP A 66 -2.28 2.58 18.10
C ASP A 66 -2.86 1.63 17.05
N PHE A 67 -1.98 1.00 16.27
CA PHE A 67 -2.38 0.03 15.24
C PHE A 67 -2.38 -1.38 15.81
N GLU A 68 -3.58 -1.93 15.99
CA GLU A 68 -3.74 -3.34 16.26
C GLU A 68 -3.42 -4.18 15.00
N PRO A 69 -2.64 -5.27 15.13
CA PRO A 69 -2.32 -6.13 14.00
C PRO A 69 -3.59 -6.79 13.44
N ASP A 70 -3.73 -6.76 12.12
CA ASP A 70 -4.78 -7.51 11.44
C ASP A 70 -4.34 -8.97 11.24
N SER A 71 -5.27 -9.90 11.47
CA SER A 71 -5.07 -11.33 11.23
C SER A 71 -6.09 -11.83 10.21
N TYR A 72 -5.68 -11.93 8.95
CA TYR A 72 -6.52 -12.39 7.84
C TYR A 72 -7.86 -11.63 7.70
N GLY A 73 -7.87 -10.31 7.95
CA GLY A 73 -9.09 -9.48 7.90
C GLY A 73 -9.98 -9.61 9.14
N LEU A 74 -9.49 -10.22 10.22
CA LEU A 74 -10.17 -10.31 11.50
C LEU A 74 -9.64 -9.23 12.45
N GLY A 75 -10.23 -8.03 12.36
CA GLY A 75 -9.96 -6.92 13.26
C GLY A 75 -8.97 -5.89 12.71
N GLY A 76 -8.26 -5.24 13.62
CA GLY A 76 -7.30 -4.19 13.30
C GLY A 76 -7.90 -2.93 12.67
N PHE A 77 -7.01 -2.10 12.13
CA PHE A 77 -7.38 -0.86 11.44
C PHE A 77 -8.20 -1.09 10.16
N ILE A 78 -7.96 -2.20 9.47
CA ILE A 78 -8.64 -2.53 8.21
C ILE A 78 -10.15 -2.65 8.42
N HIS A 79 -10.58 -3.31 9.49
CA HIS A 79 -12.01 -3.45 9.78
C HIS A 79 -12.70 -2.10 10.00
N GLN A 80 -12.09 -1.21 10.80
CA GLN A 80 -12.62 0.14 11.04
C GLN A 80 -12.68 0.97 9.75
N PHE A 81 -11.67 0.82 8.89
CA PHE A 81 -11.64 1.47 7.59
C PHE A 81 -12.78 0.98 6.68
N GLU A 82 -13.00 -0.33 6.59
CA GLU A 82 -14.08 -0.93 5.82
C GLU A 82 -15.47 -0.47 6.30
N GLU A 83 -15.71 -0.44 7.62
CA GLU A 83 -16.96 0.07 8.18
C GLU A 83 -17.22 1.54 7.82
N LYS A 84 -16.18 2.38 7.90
CA LYS A 84 -16.26 3.79 7.53
C LYS A 84 -16.58 3.96 6.05
N VAL A 85 -15.94 3.17 5.17
CA VAL A 85 -16.19 3.20 3.72
C VAL A 85 -17.60 2.70 3.40
N ALA A 86 -18.04 1.59 4.00
CA ALA A 86 -19.39 1.04 3.82
C ALA A 86 -20.46 2.07 4.20
N LYS A 87 -20.30 2.71 5.37
CA LYS A 87 -21.19 3.77 5.86
C LYS A 87 -21.21 4.97 4.91
N SER A 88 -20.05 5.40 4.42
CA SER A 88 -19.94 6.55 3.52
C SER A 88 -20.58 6.30 2.15
N LEU A 89 -20.54 5.05 1.66
CA LEU A 89 -21.14 4.65 0.38
C LEU A 89 -22.60 4.15 0.50
N GLY A 90 -23.16 4.11 1.72
CA GLY A 90 -24.50 3.56 1.97
C GLY A 90 -24.62 2.08 1.58
N LYS A 91 -23.56 1.29 1.79
CA LYS A 91 -23.52 -0.15 1.49
C LYS A 91 -23.49 -0.95 2.79
N GLU A 92 -24.00 -2.18 2.73
CA GLU A 92 -24.02 -3.09 3.87
C GLU A 92 -22.62 -3.46 4.36
N LYS A 93 -21.67 -3.63 3.42
CA LYS A 93 -20.27 -3.96 3.69
C LYS A 93 -19.35 -3.38 2.62
N ALA A 94 -18.10 -3.17 3.01
CA ALA A 94 -16.96 -2.93 2.12
C ALA A 94 -15.87 -3.96 2.45
N ILE A 95 -14.99 -4.23 1.48
CA ILE A 95 -13.84 -5.13 1.67
C ILE A 95 -12.62 -4.44 1.09
N PHE A 96 -11.55 -4.33 1.87
CA PHE A 96 -10.27 -3.82 1.45
C PHE A 96 -9.52 -4.87 0.62
N MET A 97 -8.87 -4.41 -0.45
CA MET A 97 -8.10 -5.25 -1.35
C MET A 97 -6.75 -4.60 -1.62
N PRO A 98 -5.65 -5.37 -1.66
CA PRO A 98 -4.31 -4.84 -1.94
C PRO A 98 -4.20 -4.04 -3.25
N THR A 99 -4.99 -4.41 -4.27
CA THR A 99 -5.00 -3.72 -5.57
C THR A 99 -6.41 -3.59 -6.14
N GLY A 100 -6.63 -2.55 -6.94
CA GLY A 100 -7.89 -2.35 -7.67
C GLY A 100 -8.16 -3.44 -8.72
N THR A 101 -7.11 -3.96 -9.37
CA THR A 101 -7.23 -5.09 -10.31
C THR A 101 -7.79 -6.33 -9.63
N LEU A 102 -7.28 -6.68 -8.43
CA LEU A 102 -7.79 -7.82 -7.67
C LEU A 102 -9.23 -7.59 -7.21
N ALA A 103 -9.56 -6.39 -6.74
CA ALA A 103 -10.92 -6.04 -6.32
C ALA A 103 -11.93 -6.23 -7.47
N ASN A 104 -11.63 -5.67 -8.65
CA ASN A 104 -12.48 -5.79 -9.83
C ASN A 104 -12.60 -7.24 -10.30
N HIS A 105 -11.51 -8.01 -10.25
CA HIS A 105 -11.51 -9.43 -10.58
C HIS A 105 -12.48 -10.20 -9.68
N ILE A 106 -12.34 -10.07 -8.36
CA ILE A 106 -13.17 -10.78 -7.39
C ILE A 106 -14.64 -10.40 -7.55
N ALA A 107 -14.92 -9.10 -7.77
CA ALA A 107 -16.27 -8.63 -8.04
C ALA A 107 -16.87 -9.31 -9.28
N LEU A 108 -16.16 -9.31 -10.42
CA LEU A 108 -16.61 -10.00 -11.62
C LEU A 108 -16.80 -11.51 -11.39
N ARG A 109 -15.87 -12.16 -10.71
CA ARG A 109 -15.95 -13.59 -10.40
C ARG A 109 -17.19 -13.92 -9.57
N ARG A 110 -17.56 -13.05 -8.61
CA ARG A 110 -18.75 -13.22 -7.80
C ARG A 110 -20.04 -13.00 -8.61
N HIS A 111 -20.08 -11.96 -9.45
CA HIS A 111 -21.27 -11.63 -10.25
C HIS A 111 -21.47 -12.54 -11.46
N CYS A 112 -20.40 -13.13 -12.00
CA CYS A 112 -20.40 -14.06 -13.14
C CYS A 112 -20.25 -15.53 -12.69
N ALA A 113 -20.82 -15.88 -11.54
CA ALA A 113 -20.66 -17.22 -10.96
C ALA A 113 -21.28 -18.30 -11.88
N ILE A 114 -22.52 -18.08 -12.32
CA ILE A 114 -23.28 -19.00 -13.19
C ILE A 114 -22.95 -18.74 -14.66
N ASN A 115 -23.09 -17.50 -15.10
CA ASN A 115 -22.84 -17.09 -16.49
C ASN A 115 -21.45 -16.47 -16.62
N LYS A 116 -20.57 -17.08 -17.40
CA LYS A 116 -19.18 -16.66 -17.59
C LYS A 116 -19.03 -15.56 -18.65
N ARG A 117 -19.91 -14.55 -18.60
CA ARG A 117 -19.92 -13.43 -19.54
C ARG A 117 -20.17 -12.12 -18.80
N ALA A 118 -19.34 -11.11 -19.08
CA ALA A 118 -19.51 -9.77 -18.55
C ALA A 118 -19.45 -8.75 -19.68
N ILE A 119 -20.39 -7.81 -19.68
CA ILE A 119 -20.41 -6.71 -20.63
C ILE A 119 -19.61 -5.55 -20.02
N VAL A 120 -18.62 -5.03 -20.75
CA VAL A 120 -17.70 -4.00 -20.26
C VAL A 120 -17.47 -2.93 -21.32
N GLN A 121 -17.10 -1.71 -20.92
CA GLN A 121 -16.65 -0.70 -21.86
C GLN A 121 -15.32 -1.12 -22.51
N TYR A 122 -15.14 -0.82 -23.81
CA TYR A 122 -13.92 -1.18 -24.55
C TYR A 122 -12.63 -0.71 -23.86
N ASP A 123 -12.57 0.55 -23.43
CA ASP A 123 -11.38 1.14 -22.77
C ASP A 123 -11.39 0.98 -21.24
N SER A 124 -12.21 0.09 -20.69
CA SER A 124 -12.19 -0.17 -19.25
C SER A 124 -10.87 -0.81 -18.80
N HIS A 125 -10.39 -0.43 -17.62
CA HIS A 125 -9.15 -0.97 -17.02
C HIS A 125 -9.18 -2.51 -16.92
N ILE A 126 -10.35 -3.10 -16.62
CA ILE A 126 -10.50 -4.56 -16.52
C ILE A 126 -10.30 -5.27 -17.86
N ASN A 127 -10.58 -4.59 -18.97
CA ASN A 127 -10.40 -5.11 -20.33
C ASN A 127 -9.02 -4.78 -20.92
N ARG A 128 -8.41 -3.65 -20.55
CA ARG A 128 -7.18 -3.15 -21.20
C ARG A 128 -5.91 -3.31 -20.37
N ASP A 129 -6.01 -3.13 -19.05
CA ASP A 129 -4.85 -2.91 -18.17
C ASP A 129 -4.79 -3.93 -17.01
N SER A 130 -5.45 -5.08 -17.18
CA SER A 130 -5.52 -6.14 -16.17
C SER A 130 -4.93 -7.48 -16.64
N GLY A 131 -4.24 -7.49 -17.78
CA GLY A 131 -3.55 -8.69 -18.31
C GLY A 131 -4.49 -9.87 -18.57
N ASP A 132 -5.69 -9.59 -19.08
CA ASP A 132 -6.73 -10.59 -19.36
C ASP A 132 -7.10 -11.50 -18.17
N CYS A 133 -6.90 -11.01 -16.94
CA CYS A 133 -7.05 -11.82 -15.72
C CYS A 133 -8.44 -12.47 -15.61
N ALA A 134 -9.50 -11.73 -15.94
CA ALA A 134 -10.89 -12.21 -15.85
C ALA A 134 -11.12 -13.46 -16.71
N THR A 135 -10.57 -13.48 -17.93
CA THR A 135 -10.64 -14.62 -18.85
C THR A 135 -9.72 -15.74 -18.38
N THR A 136 -8.46 -15.45 -18.09
CA THR A 136 -7.44 -16.46 -17.80
C THR A 136 -7.66 -17.18 -16.47
N LEU A 137 -7.95 -16.45 -15.39
CA LEU A 137 -8.06 -17.05 -14.04
C LEU A 137 -9.48 -17.40 -13.64
N SER A 138 -10.50 -16.94 -14.37
CA SER A 138 -11.90 -17.16 -14.00
C SER A 138 -12.80 -17.59 -15.16
N GLY A 139 -12.25 -17.74 -16.36
CA GLY A 139 -12.98 -18.19 -17.54
C GLY A 139 -14.07 -17.22 -17.99
N ILE A 140 -14.05 -15.97 -17.53
CA ILE A 140 -15.09 -14.98 -17.82
C ILE A 140 -14.77 -14.31 -19.15
N ASN A 141 -15.65 -14.50 -20.12
CA ASN A 141 -15.55 -13.84 -21.42
C ASN A 141 -16.06 -12.39 -21.33
N LEU A 142 -15.18 -11.43 -21.61
CA LEU A 142 -15.52 -10.02 -21.63
C LEU A 142 -16.07 -9.62 -23.02
N ILE A 143 -17.30 -9.13 -23.03
CA ILE A 143 -17.96 -8.59 -24.21
C ILE A 143 -17.83 -7.07 -24.17
N THR A 144 -17.07 -6.50 -25.09
CA THR A 144 -16.81 -5.06 -25.12
C THR A 144 -17.95 -4.29 -25.77
N LEU A 145 -18.32 -3.16 -25.18
CA LEU A 145 -19.22 -2.16 -25.75
C LEU A 145 -18.44 -0.92 -26.17
N GLY A 146 -18.85 -0.38 -27.32
CA GLY A 146 -18.25 0.81 -27.91
C GLY A 146 -17.02 0.50 -28.76
N LYS A 147 -16.53 1.54 -29.43
CA LYS A 147 -15.27 1.50 -30.18
C LYS A 147 -14.16 1.99 -29.26
N ARG A 148 -12.93 1.58 -29.55
CA ARG A 148 -11.75 2.20 -28.94
C ARG A 148 -11.83 3.71 -29.07
N PHE A 149 -11.68 4.42 -27.97
CA PHE A 149 -11.50 5.86 -27.99
C PHE A 149 -10.18 6.17 -28.69
N ARG A 150 -10.29 6.54 -29.97
CA ARG A 150 -9.23 7.19 -30.72
C ARG A 150 -9.43 8.66 -30.42
N GLY A 151 -8.65 9.22 -29.49
CA GLY A 151 -8.80 10.62 -29.09
C GLY A 151 -8.84 11.57 -30.30
N VAL A 152 -9.31 12.80 -30.06
CA VAL A 152 -9.19 13.88 -31.06
C VAL A 152 -7.71 13.96 -31.43
N ARG A 153 -7.38 13.74 -32.71
CA ARG A 153 -6.06 14.11 -33.23
C ARG A 153 -5.99 15.64 -33.06
N CYS A 154 -5.23 16.09 -32.08
CA CYS A 154 -4.80 17.47 -32.02
C CYS A 154 -4.04 17.82 -33.30
#